data_AF-A0A2N7U9D1-F1
#
_entry.id   AF-A0A2N7U9D1-F1
#
_cell.length_a   1.000
_cell.length_b   1.000
_cell.length_c   1.000
_cell.angle_alpha   90.00
_cell.angle_beta   90.00
_cell.angle_gamma   90.00
#
_symmetry.space_group_name_H-M   'P 1'
#
loop_
_entity.id
_entity.type
_entity.pdbx_description
1 polymer ?
#
loop_
_entity_poly.entity_id
_entity_poly.type
_entity_poly.pdbx_seq_one_letter_code
_entity_poly.pdbx_strand_id
1 'polypeptide(L)' 'MWELDLLLIPFLEHCYDGLDEEDKASYRALIAGEDQDLFGWLMRREEPDSAYKRIVELIQAHAENADNDPRRPI' A
#
# COMPACT_ATOMS: atom_id res chain seq x y z
N MET A 1 -6.60 10.41 4.48
CA MET A 1 -7.67 10.59 3.46
C MET A 1 -8.39 9.26 3.25
N TRP A 2 -9.72 9.22 3.03
CA TRP A 2 -10.48 7.95 2.98
C TRP A 2 -10.09 7.00 1.82
N GLU A 3 -9.55 7.53 0.72
CA GLU A 3 -9.14 6.74 -0.44
C GLU A 3 -7.90 5.87 -0.15
N LEU A 4 -7.05 6.28 0.79
CA LEU A 4 -5.88 5.49 1.19
C LEU A 4 -6.29 4.28 2.01
N ASP A 5 -7.21 4.44 2.95
CA ASP A 5 -7.75 3.33 3.74
C ASP A 5 -8.35 2.23 2.85
N LEU A 6 -9.01 2.59 1.75
CA LEU A 6 -9.56 1.63 0.80
C LEU A 6 -8.50 0.75 0.10
N LEU A 7 -7.25 1.23 0.00
CA LEU A 7 -6.13 0.46 -0.57
C LEU A 7 -5.32 -0.24 0.53
N LEU A 8 -5.11 0.45 1.65
CA LEU A 8 -4.29 -0.01 2.75
C LEU A 8 -4.96 -1.14 3.54
N ILE A 9 -6.26 -1.06 3.81
CA ILE A 9 -7.01 -2.09 4.56
C ILE A 9 -6.99 -3.45 3.86
N PRO A 10 -7.40 -3.61 2.59
CA PRO A 10 -7.36 -4.91 1.93
C PRO A 10 -5.93 -5.44 1.79
N PHE A 11 -4.95 -4.57 1.54
CA PHE A 11 -3.56 -4.99 1.56
C PHE A 11 -3.14 -5.49 2.95
N LEU A 12 -3.56 -4.80 4.02
CA LEU A 12 -3.28 -5.21 5.39
C LEU A 12 -3.93 -6.58 5.69
N GLU A 13 -5.20 -6.77 5.36
CA GLU A 13 -5.92 -8.01 5.65
C GLU A 13 -5.39 -9.22 4.86
N HIS A 14 -4.94 -9.01 3.62
CA HIS A 14 -4.55 -10.11 2.72
C HIS A 14 -3.04 -10.32 2.60
N CYS A 15 -2.22 -9.27 2.68
CA CYS A 15 -0.77 -9.37 2.51
C CYS A 15 0.00 -9.28 3.83
N TYR A 16 -0.46 -8.50 4.82
CA TYR A 16 0.33 -8.23 6.04
C TYR A 16 0.69 -9.49 6.84
N ASP A 17 -0.19 -10.48 6.86
CA ASP A 17 0.05 -11.75 7.56
C ASP A 17 1.24 -12.53 6.97
N GLY A 18 1.44 -12.43 5.65
CA GLY A 18 2.53 -13.08 4.92
C GLY A 18 3.81 -12.25 4.81
N LEU A 19 3.84 -11.03 5.32
CA LEU A 19 5.03 -10.17 5.31
C LEU A 19 6.05 -10.61 6.37
N ASP A 20 7.33 -10.42 6.06
CA ASP A 20 8.40 -10.56 7.05
C ASP A 20 8.37 -9.40 8.05
N GLU A 21 9.04 -9.55 9.19
CA GLU A 21 9.07 -8.53 10.23
C GLU A 21 9.68 -7.21 9.74
N GLU A 22 10.62 -7.28 8.80
CA GLU A 22 11.21 -6.09 8.15
C GLU A 22 10.16 -5.33 7.32
N ASP A 23 9.38 -6.03 6.49
CA ASP A 23 8.32 -5.43 5.68
C ASP A 23 7.17 -4.90 6.56
N LYS A 24 6.83 -5.60 7.64
CA LYS A 24 5.85 -5.12 8.63
C LYS A 24 6.31 -3.84 9.33
N ALA A 25 7.61 -3.74 9.64
CA ALA A 25 8.19 -2.54 10.23
C ALA A 25 8.18 -1.38 9.22
N SER A 26 8.57 -1.63 7.97
CA SER A 26 8.49 -0.65 6.88
C SER A 26 7.05 -0.17 6.64
N TYR A 27 6.06 -1.07 6.66
CA TYR A 27 4.66 -0.71 6.54
C TYR A 27 4.18 0.18 7.69
N ARG A 28 4.55 -0.16 8.94
CA ARG A 28 4.21 0.64 10.12
C ARG A 28 4.84 2.03 10.08
N ALA A 29 6.08 2.14 9.62
CA ALA A 29 6.76 3.41 9.44
C ALA A 29 6.13 4.23 8.30
N LEU A 30 5.70 3.57 7.22
CA LEU A 30 4.97 4.18 6.10
C LEU A 30 3.68 4.83 6.59
N ILE A 31 2.78 4.06 7.24
CA ILE A 31 1.48 4.57 7.72
C ILE A 31 1.60 5.60 8.86
N ALA A 32 2.77 5.70 9.50
CA ALA A 32 3.06 6.74 10.49
C ALA A 32 3.51 8.07 9.84
N GLY A 33 3.82 8.06 8.55
CA GLY A 33 4.15 9.24 7.75
C GLY A 33 2.92 10.04 7.32
N GLU A 34 3.13 11.03 6.45
CA GLU A 34 2.06 11.90 5.97
C GLU A 34 1.24 11.22 4.85
N ASP A 35 -0.10 11.28 4.96
CA ASP A 35 -1.03 10.75 3.95
C ASP A 35 -0.72 11.28 2.52
N GLN A 36 -0.23 12.52 2.41
CA GLN A 36 0.02 13.16 1.12
C GLN A 36 1.14 12.46 0.34
N ASP A 37 2.24 12.12 1.01
CA ASP A 37 3.37 11.39 0.42
C ASP A 37 2.95 9.96 0.05
N LEU A 38 2.19 9.28 0.94
CA LEU A 38 1.68 7.94 0.66
C LEU A 38 0.83 7.92 -0.60
N PHE A 39 -0.05 8.91 -0.76
CA PHE A 39 -0.87 9.04 -1.95
C PHE A 39 -0.01 9.31 -3.19
N GLY A 40 1.02 10.15 -3.09
CA GLY A 40 1.99 10.40 -4.16
C GLY A 40 2.70 9.12 -4.62
N TRP A 41 3.20 8.32 -3.68
CA TRP A 41 3.91 7.07 -3.96
C TRP A 41 2.98 5.98 -4.54
N LEU A 42 1.79 5.80 -3.97
CA LEU A 42 0.81 4.81 -4.42
C LEU A 42 0.26 5.15 -5.81
N MET A 43 0.10 6.45 -6.13
CA MET A 43 -0.34 6.91 -7.45
C MET A 43 0.78 6.96 -8.49
N ARG A 44 1.97 6.42 -8.19
CA ARG A 44 3.16 6.48 -9.06
C ARG A 44 3.54 7.90 -9.49
N ARG A 45 3.16 8.90 -8.70
CA ARG A 45 3.48 10.31 -8.95
C ARG A 45 4.84 10.68 -8.37
N GLU A 46 5.23 10.01 -7.30
CA GLU A 46 6.47 10.23 -6.58
C GLU A 46 7.22 8.91 -6.37
N GLU A 47 8.54 8.99 -6.27
CA GLU A 47 9.38 7.81 -6.01
C GLU A 47 9.56 7.63 -4.51
N PRO A 48 9.16 6.47 -3.93
CA PRO A 48 9.34 6.22 -2.52
C PRO A 48 10.81 6.01 -2.15
N ASP A 49 11.13 6.32 -0.91
CA ASP A 49 12.45 6.05 -0.33
C ASP A 49 12.82 4.57 -0.42
N SER A 50 14.12 4.27 -0.49
CA SER A 50 14.61 2.89 -0.66
C SER A 50 14.14 1.93 0.43
N ALA A 51 13.89 2.43 1.65
CA ALA A 51 13.31 1.66 2.75
C ALA A 51 11.82 1.31 2.55
N TYR A 52 11.07 2.17 1.85
CA TYR A 52 9.63 2.01 1.62
C TYR A 52 9.31 1.45 0.23
N LYS A 53 10.27 1.49 -0.69
CA LYS A 53 10.10 1.05 -2.07
C LYS A 53 9.50 -0.35 -2.17
N ARG A 54 10.02 -1.29 -1.37
CA ARG A 54 9.53 -2.67 -1.31
C ARG A 54 8.05 -2.76 -0.95
N ILE A 55 7.64 -2.11 0.13
CA ILE A 55 6.26 -2.18 0.62
C ILE A 55 5.30 -1.42 -0.29
N VAL A 56 5.71 -0.27 -0.83
CA VAL A 56 4.89 0.52 -1.77
C VAL A 56 4.69 -0.25 -3.08
N GLU A 57 5.71 -0.94 -3.60
CA GLU A 57 5.56 -1.80 -4.79
C GLU A 57 4.59 -2.95 -4.54
N LEU A 58 4.64 -3.58 -3.36
CA LEU A 58 3.70 -4.64 -2.98
C LEU A 58 2.25 -4.14 -2.91
N ILE A 59 2.02 -2.97 -2.30
CA ILE A 59 0.68 -2.36 -2.22
C ILE A 59 0.17 -2.02 -3.62
N GLN A 60 0.99 -1.42 -4.48
CA GLN A 60 0.63 -1.12 -5.87
C GLN A 60 0.27 -2.39 -6.65
N ALA A 61 1.08 -3.44 -6.54
CA ALA A 61 0.82 -4.71 -7.22
C ALA A 61 -0.49 -5.35 -6.72
N HIS A 62 -0.76 -5.29 -5.42
CA HIS A 62 -2.03 -5.78 -4.87
C HIS A 62 -3.21 -4.95 -5.37
N ALA A 63 -3.09 -3.62 -5.37
CA ALA A 63 -4.12 -2.70 -5.86
C ALA A 63 -4.43 -2.93 -7.34
N GLU A 64 -3.42 -3.12 -8.20
CA GLU A 64 -3.62 -3.45 -9.61
C GLU A 64 -4.35 -4.79 -9.81
N ASN A 65 -4.07 -5.79 -8.96
CA ASN A 65 -4.79 -7.06 -8.99
C ASN A 65 -6.23 -6.92 -8.46
N ALA A 66 -6.46 -6.08 -7.46
CA ALA A 66 -7.77 -5.80 -6.89
C ALA A 66 -8.66 -4.97 -7.82
N ASP A 67 -8.11 -4.01 -8.56
CA ASP A 67 -8.83 -3.22 -9.56
C ASP A 67 -9.27 -4.08 -10.76
N ASN A 68 -8.53 -5.16 -11.02
CA ASN A 68 -8.88 -6.17 -12.01
C ASN A 68 -9.85 -7.26 -11.48
N ASP A 69 -10.29 -7.19 -10.22
CA ASP A 69 -11.31 -8.11 -9.69
C ASP A 69 -12.72 -7.67 -10.14
N PRO A 70 -13.43 -8.48 -10.94
CA PRO A 70 -14.74 -8.11 -11.50
C PRO A 70 -15.87 -8.08 -10.46
N ARG A 71 -15.61 -8.27 -9.16
CA ARG A 71 -16.63 -8.28 -8.10
C ARG A 71 -16.76 -6.97 -7.34
N ARG A 72 -16.00 -5.92 -7.69
CA ARG A 72 -16.18 -4.59 -7.09
C ARG A 72 -17.55 -4.04 -7.51
N PRO A 73 -18.53 -3.89 -6.59
CA PRO A 73 -19.81 -3.30 -6.96
C PRO A 73 -19.60 -1.81 -7.25
N ILE A 74 -20.18 -1.36 -8.37
CA ILE A 74 -20.27 0.06 -8.77
C ILE A 74 -21.12 0.87 -7.80
#